data_AF-A0A0Q3RQI2-F1
#
_entry.id   AF-A0A0Q3RQI2-F1
#
_cell.length_a   1.000
_cell.length_b   1.000
_cell.length_c   1.000
_cell.angle_alpha   90.00
_cell.angle_beta   90.00
_cell.angle_gamma   90.00
#
_symmetry.space_group_name_H-M   'P 1'
#
loop_
_entity.id
_entity.type
_entity.pdbx_description
1 polymer ?
#
loop_
_entity_poly.entity_id
_entity_poly.type
_entity_poly.pdbx_seq_one_letter_code
_entity_poly.pdbx_strand_id
1 'polypeptide(L)'
;FGKSDIFLTMTCNPNWDDIKNVLYPIQSPQDYPDLITRVWAKLEELKRTLMDKNILGKVRAYIYVVEFQNRGLSHAHFLLIMQRKYKIMCPEQYDLLISVELPNKKKYPDLYRIVMKHMIHSTCGTLNPFCPCTRGRISCKNLRDMGTLWVPTNLDIGRT
;
A
#
# COMPACT_ATOMS: atom_id res chain seq x y z
N PHE A 1 2.83 -25.67 -10.13
CA PHE A 1 3.39 -24.37 -10.56
C PHE A 1 4.76 -24.17 -9.88
N GLY A 2 5.65 -23.35 -10.45
CA GLY A 2 7.03 -23.17 -9.94
C GLY A 2 7.15 -22.14 -8.81
N LYS A 3 8.38 -21.76 -8.45
CA LYS A 3 8.68 -20.69 -7.47
C LYS A 3 8.07 -19.34 -7.89
N SER A 4 7.55 -18.58 -6.93
CA SER A 4 7.10 -17.20 -7.13
C SER A 4 8.25 -16.26 -7.47
N ASP A 5 7.97 -15.28 -8.32
CA ASP A 5 8.94 -14.28 -8.77
C ASP A 5 8.72 -12.93 -8.06
N ILE A 6 7.47 -12.56 -7.77
CA ILE A 6 7.13 -11.29 -7.09
C ILE A 6 6.22 -11.59 -5.89
N PHE A 7 6.58 -11.01 -4.74
CA PHE A 7 5.70 -10.94 -3.57
C PHE A 7 5.16 -9.52 -3.43
N LEU A 8 3.85 -9.38 -3.45
CA LEU A 8 3.16 -8.10 -3.36
C LEU A 8 2.22 -8.11 -2.15
N THR A 9 2.19 -7.01 -1.40
CA THR A 9 1.27 -6.84 -0.29
C THR A 9 0.40 -5.61 -0.50
N MET A 10 -0.91 -5.79 -0.52
CA MET A 10 -1.89 -4.70 -0.46
C MET A 10 -2.32 -4.50 0.99
N THR A 11 -2.25 -3.27 1.49
CA THR A 11 -2.72 -2.93 2.83
C THR A 11 -3.88 -1.95 2.70
N CYS A 12 -5.02 -2.27 3.31
CA CYS A 12 -6.16 -1.36 3.32
C CYS A 12 -5.94 -0.23 4.34
N ASN A 13 -6.24 1.01 3.95
CA ASN A 13 -6.17 2.16 4.85
C ASN A 13 -7.61 2.56 5.24
N PRO A 14 -8.01 2.42 6.52
CA PRO A 14 -9.36 2.71 7.00
C PRO A 14 -9.66 4.20 6.99
N ASN A 15 -8.65 5.05 6.78
CA ASN A 15 -8.81 6.50 6.71
C ASN A 15 -9.17 7.03 5.32
N TRP A 16 -9.38 6.16 4.33
CA TRP A 16 -9.87 6.60 3.02
C TRP A 16 -11.22 7.30 3.15
N ASP A 17 -11.39 8.41 2.44
CA ASP A 17 -12.61 9.22 2.52
C ASP A 17 -13.84 8.40 2.09
N ASP A 18 -13.67 7.48 1.15
CA ASP A 18 -14.67 6.48 0.77
C ASP A 18 -15.15 5.64 1.95
N ILE A 19 -14.27 5.29 2.89
CA ILE A 19 -14.62 4.53 4.10
C ILE A 19 -15.28 5.47 5.13
N LYS A 20 -14.74 6.67 5.32
CA LYS A 20 -15.24 7.64 6.31
C LYS A 20 -16.64 8.18 5.98
N ASN A 21 -16.93 8.39 4.69
CA ASN A 21 -18.21 8.94 4.25
C ASN A 21 -19.40 8.00 4.46
N VAL A 22 -19.15 6.72 4.76
CA VAL A 22 -20.18 5.72 5.07
C VAL A 22 -20.33 5.49 6.58
N LEU A 23 -19.34 5.88 7.38
CA LEU A 23 -19.35 5.65 8.83
C LEU A 23 -20.13 6.77 9.56
N TYR A 24 -21.19 6.40 10.29
CA TYR A 24 -21.83 7.30 11.26
C TYR A 24 -20.92 7.49 12.49
N PRO A 25 -21.07 8.60 13.25
CA PRO A 25 -20.08 9.07 14.24
C PRO A 25 -19.73 8.11 15.41
N ILE A 26 -20.44 7.00 15.57
CA ILE A 26 -20.40 6.15 16.78
C ILE A 26 -19.95 4.70 16.49
N GLN A 27 -19.76 4.31 15.23
CA GLN A 27 -19.55 2.89 14.89
C GLN A 27 -18.11 2.53 14.54
N SER A 28 -17.70 1.31 14.93
CA SER A 28 -16.39 0.76 14.57
C SER A 28 -16.43 0.22 13.13
N PRO A 29 -15.35 0.36 12.34
CA PRO A 29 -15.26 -0.21 10.99
C PRO A 29 -15.47 -1.74 10.93
N GLN A 30 -15.26 -2.42 12.06
CA GLN A 30 -15.38 -3.88 12.19
C GLN A 30 -16.83 -4.37 12.11
N ASP A 31 -17.81 -3.50 12.40
CA ASP A 31 -19.23 -3.86 12.49
C ASP A 31 -19.96 -3.69 11.15
N TYR A 32 -19.26 -3.29 10.09
CA TYR A 32 -19.85 -2.97 8.78
C TYR A 32 -19.41 -3.93 7.66
N PRO A 33 -20.32 -4.77 7.14
CA PRO A 33 -20.11 -5.58 5.93
C PRO A 33 -19.72 -4.74 4.69
N ASP A 34 -20.11 -3.46 4.68
CA ASP A 34 -19.79 -2.51 3.61
C ASP A 34 -18.29 -2.19 3.52
N LEU A 35 -17.57 -2.26 4.64
CA LEU A 35 -16.11 -2.09 4.67
C LEU A 35 -15.43 -3.26 3.95
N ILE A 36 -15.87 -4.48 4.24
CA ILE A 36 -15.39 -5.71 3.59
C ILE A 36 -15.66 -5.62 2.08
N THR A 37 -16.86 -5.19 1.68
CA THR A 37 -17.23 -5.04 0.27
C THR A 37 -16.31 -4.08 -0.50
N ARG A 38 -15.88 -2.97 0.11
CA ARG A 38 -14.98 -1.99 -0.52
C ARG A 38 -13.54 -2.49 -0.61
N VAL A 39 -13.07 -3.21 0.40
CA VAL A 39 -11.77 -3.90 0.36
C VAL A 39 -11.74 -4.89 -0.81
N TRP A 40 -12.81 -5.66 -0.99
CA TRP A 40 -12.95 -6.57 -2.13
C TRP A 40 -12.95 -5.82 -3.47
N ALA A 41 -13.63 -4.68 -3.57
CA ALA A 41 -13.62 -3.87 -4.79
C ALA A 41 -12.20 -3.43 -5.17
N LYS A 42 -11.40 -2.93 -4.21
CA LYS A 42 -10.01 -2.55 -4.45
C LYS A 42 -9.10 -3.74 -4.74
N LEU A 43 -9.34 -4.88 -4.10
CA LEU A 43 -8.63 -6.13 -4.38
C LEU A 43 -8.89 -6.60 -5.82
N GLU A 44 -10.12 -6.53 -6.30
CA GLU A 44 -10.46 -6.90 -7.68
C GLU A 44 -9.89 -5.90 -8.69
N GLU A 45 -9.86 -4.62 -8.37
CA GLU A 45 -9.19 -3.62 -9.20
C GLU A 45 -7.68 -3.90 -9.31
N LEU A 46 -7.04 -4.32 -8.21
CA LEU A 46 -5.64 -4.79 -8.21
C LEU A 46 -5.46 -6.02 -9.08
N LYS A 47 -6.32 -7.03 -8.93
CA LYS A 47 -6.26 -8.25 -9.75
C LYS A 47 -6.38 -7.91 -11.23
N ARG A 48 -7.36 -7.10 -11.64
CA ARG A 48 -7.50 -6.64 -13.03
C ARG A 48 -6.27 -5.89 -13.53
N THR A 49 -5.71 -5.03 -12.70
CA THR A 49 -4.51 -4.26 -13.07
C THR A 49 -3.30 -5.18 -13.27
N LEU A 50 -3.09 -6.15 -12.39
CA LEU A 50 -2.00 -7.13 -12.49
C LEU A 50 -2.18 -8.10 -13.67
N MET A 51 -3.37 -8.65 -13.86
CA MET A 51 -3.61 -9.75 -14.80
C MET A 51 -4.02 -9.27 -16.20
N ASP A 52 -4.90 -8.26 -16.29
CA ASP A 52 -5.45 -7.80 -17.56
C ASP A 52 -4.55 -6.72 -18.17
N LYS A 53 -4.17 -5.72 -17.36
CA LYS A 53 -3.32 -4.61 -17.81
C LYS A 53 -1.83 -4.98 -17.84
N ASN A 54 -1.44 -6.11 -17.25
CA ASN A 54 -0.08 -6.66 -17.28
C ASN A 54 1.00 -5.66 -16.85
N ILE A 55 0.69 -4.83 -15.85
CA ILE A 55 1.57 -3.72 -15.40
C ILE A 55 2.94 -4.16 -14.87
N LEU A 56 3.05 -5.40 -14.35
CA LEU A 56 4.31 -5.99 -13.91
C LEU A 56 4.84 -7.01 -14.95
N GLY A 57 4.20 -7.11 -16.12
CA GLY A 57 4.40 -8.17 -17.10
C GLY A 57 3.33 -9.28 -17.02
N LYS A 58 3.43 -10.29 -17.90
CA LYS A 58 2.44 -11.37 -17.96
C LYS A 58 2.62 -12.37 -16.83
N VAL A 59 1.60 -12.45 -15.98
CA VAL A 59 1.49 -13.45 -14.91
C VAL A 59 1.07 -14.80 -15.50
N ARG A 60 1.78 -15.87 -15.16
CA ARG A 60 1.44 -17.25 -15.53
C ARG A 60 0.47 -17.88 -14.54
N ALA A 61 0.69 -17.62 -13.26
CA ALA A 61 -0.16 -18.07 -12.16
C ALA A 61 0.05 -17.15 -10.95
N TYR A 62 -0.93 -17.11 -10.06
CA TYR A 62 -0.82 -16.38 -8.80
C TYR A 62 -1.54 -17.11 -7.68
N ILE A 63 -1.09 -16.85 -6.46
CA ILE A 63 -1.75 -17.27 -5.22
C ILE A 63 -1.94 -16.00 -4.41
N TYR A 64 -3.08 -15.84 -3.73
CA TYR A 64 -3.26 -14.75 -2.79
C TYR A 64 -4.01 -15.19 -1.55
N VAL A 65 -3.70 -14.52 -0.44
CA VAL A 65 -4.35 -14.73 0.85
C VAL A 65 -4.78 -13.37 1.37
N VAL A 66 -6.02 -13.28 1.86
CA VAL A 66 -6.55 -12.10 2.54
C VAL A 66 -6.54 -12.38 4.05
N GLU A 67 -5.84 -11.54 4.78
CA GLU A 67 -5.73 -11.60 6.24
C GLU A 67 -6.49 -10.44 6.86
N PHE A 68 -7.43 -10.75 7.75
CA PHE A 68 -8.14 -9.76 8.54
C PHE A 68 -7.42 -9.58 9.87
N GLN A 69 -6.75 -8.45 10.06
CA GLN A 69 -6.14 -8.15 11.36
C GLN A 69 -7.21 -7.60 12.32
N ASN A 70 -7.13 -7.97 13.61
CA ASN A 70 -8.03 -7.52 14.69
C ASN A 70 -8.14 -5.99 14.85
N ARG A 71 -7.29 -5.22 14.16
CA ARG A 71 -7.32 -3.74 14.13
C ARG A 71 -8.08 -3.16 12.93
N GLY A 72 -8.84 -3.99 12.20
CA GLY A 72 -9.66 -3.57 11.05
C GLY A 72 -8.88 -3.31 9.76
N LEU A 73 -7.58 -3.61 9.74
CA LEU A 73 -6.74 -3.54 8.53
C LEU A 73 -6.74 -4.91 7.87
N SER A 74 -7.45 -5.04 6.75
CA SER A 74 -7.29 -6.20 5.88
C SER A 74 -6.02 -6.04 5.05
N HIS A 75 -5.19 -7.08 5.03
CA HIS A 75 -4.04 -7.18 4.16
C HIS A 75 -4.29 -8.27 3.13
N ALA A 76 -3.81 -8.07 1.91
CA ALA A 76 -3.79 -9.13 0.90
C ALA A 76 -2.35 -9.36 0.46
N HIS A 77 -1.89 -10.60 0.60
CA HIS A 77 -0.58 -11.04 0.14
C HIS A 77 -0.74 -11.79 -1.16
N PHE A 78 0.04 -11.41 -2.16
CA PHE A 78 0.06 -12.02 -3.49
C PHE A 78 1.44 -12.62 -3.77
N LEU A 79 1.44 -13.85 -4.24
CA LEU A 79 2.59 -14.53 -4.84
C LEU A 79 2.34 -14.64 -6.34
N LEU A 80 3.11 -13.92 -7.14
CA LEU A 80 3.01 -13.92 -8.59
C LEU A 80 4.09 -14.81 -9.21
N ILE A 81 3.68 -15.72 -10.08
CA ILE A 81 4.57 -16.56 -10.89
C ILE A 81 4.50 -16.03 -12.32
N MET A 82 5.59 -15.44 -12.79
CA MET A 82 5.64 -14.73 -14.08
C MET A 82 5.91 -15.70 -15.23
N GLN A 83 5.43 -15.36 -16.43
CA GLN A 83 5.85 -16.06 -17.64
C GLN A 83 7.35 -15.87 -17.88
N ARG A 84 8.02 -16.86 -18.51
CA ARG A 84 9.48 -16.90 -18.66
C ARG A 84 10.08 -15.60 -19.24
N LYS A 85 9.40 -14.99 -20.22
CA LYS A 85 9.83 -13.74 -20.87
C LYS A 85 9.76 -12.51 -19.94
N TYR A 86 8.95 -12.56 -18.90
CA TYR A 86 8.67 -11.45 -17.98
C TYR A 86 9.27 -11.68 -16.59
N LYS A 87 10.09 -12.73 -16.42
CA LYS A 87 10.86 -12.91 -15.19
C LYS A 87 11.93 -11.84 -15.10
N ILE A 88 12.10 -11.28 -13.91
CA ILE A 88 13.15 -10.32 -13.59
C ILE A 88 14.43 -11.13 -13.40
N MET A 89 15.42 -10.90 -14.27
CA MET A 89 16.65 -11.70 -14.32
C MET A 89 17.90 -10.90 -13.99
N CYS A 90 17.82 -9.56 -13.95
CA CYS A 90 18.94 -8.70 -13.59
C CYS A 90 18.52 -7.53 -12.67
N PRO A 91 19.47 -6.92 -11.92
CA PRO A 91 19.21 -5.81 -11.00
C PRO A 91 18.53 -4.61 -11.65
N GLU A 92 18.94 -4.24 -12.87
CA GLU A 92 18.45 -3.04 -13.55
C GLU A 92 16.96 -3.12 -13.88
N GLN A 93 16.45 -4.35 -14.07
CA GLN A 93 15.01 -4.58 -14.25
C GLN A 93 14.21 -4.38 -12.95
N TYR A 94 14.82 -4.57 -11.77
CA TYR A 94 14.17 -4.26 -10.50
C TYR A 94 13.99 -2.75 -10.32
N ASP A 95 14.98 -1.95 -10.71
CA ASP A 95 14.93 -0.49 -10.58
C ASP A 95 13.82 0.14 -11.43
N LEU A 96 13.46 -0.50 -12.55
CA LEU A 96 12.31 -0.10 -13.38
C LEU A 96 10.96 -0.40 -12.72
N LEU A 97 10.91 -1.40 -11.83
CA LEU A 97 9.68 -1.87 -11.21
C LEU A 97 9.43 -1.25 -9.84
N ILE A 98 10.51 -1.03 -9.08
CA ILE A 98 10.49 -0.55 -7.70
C ILE A 98 11.30 0.74 -7.66
N SER A 99 10.64 1.84 -7.29
CA SER A 99 11.32 3.11 -7.05
C SER A 99 11.17 3.52 -5.59
N VAL A 100 12.28 3.97 -5.02
CA VAL A 100 12.41 4.54 -3.66
C VAL A 100 12.45 6.07 -3.75
N GLU A 101 12.30 6.64 -4.94
CA GLU A 101 12.42 8.09 -5.13
C GLU A 101 11.11 8.81 -4.83
N LEU A 102 11.23 10.01 -4.26
CA LEU A 102 10.07 10.89 -4.10
C LEU A 102 9.58 11.34 -5.48
N PRO A 103 8.26 11.22 -5.77
CA PRO A 103 7.70 11.68 -7.03
C PRO A 103 8.02 13.15 -7.28
N ASN A 104 8.26 13.54 -8.53
CA ASN A 104 8.49 14.95 -8.82
C ASN A 104 7.23 15.78 -8.52
N LYS A 105 7.32 16.71 -7.55
CA LYS A 105 6.20 17.55 -7.09
C LYS A 105 5.54 18.39 -8.21
N LYS A 106 6.31 18.81 -9.22
CA LYS A 106 5.78 19.61 -10.34
C LYS A 106 5.12 18.74 -11.40
N LYS A 107 5.72 17.59 -11.72
CA LYS A 107 5.23 16.68 -12.76
C LYS A 107 4.05 15.83 -12.31
N TYR A 108 4.07 15.37 -11.05
CA TYR A 108 3.06 14.49 -10.47
C TYR A 108 2.63 15.00 -9.08
N PRO A 109 1.94 16.15 -9.01
CA PRO A 109 1.60 16.79 -7.74
C PRO A 109 0.73 15.91 -6.84
N ASP A 110 -0.17 15.13 -7.43
CA ASP A 110 -1.05 14.22 -6.70
C ASP A 110 -0.33 13.01 -6.12
N LEU A 111 0.50 12.35 -6.92
CA LEU A 111 1.30 11.21 -6.47
C LEU A 111 2.27 11.66 -5.37
N TYR A 112 2.91 12.82 -5.55
CA TYR A 112 3.76 13.41 -4.51
C TYR A 112 2.99 13.65 -3.21
N ARG A 113 1.79 14.23 -3.27
CA ARG A 113 0.93 14.44 -2.10
C ARG A 113 0.57 13.13 -1.40
N ILE A 114 0.22 12.09 -2.15
CA ILE A 114 -0.15 10.78 -1.60
C ILE A 114 1.07 10.13 -0.92
N VAL A 115 2.22 10.11 -1.59
CA VAL A 115 3.47 9.55 -1.04
C VAL A 115 3.90 10.30 0.22
N MET A 116 3.89 11.63 0.19
CA MET A 116 4.24 12.44 1.36
C MET A 116 3.29 12.23 2.54
N LYS A 117 2.00 12.00 2.29
CA LYS A 117 0.99 11.81 3.34
C LYS A 117 1.03 10.42 3.97
N HIS A 118 1.29 9.37 3.17
CA HIS A 118 1.08 7.99 3.61
C HIS A 118 2.36 7.16 3.71
N MET A 119 3.44 7.54 3.01
CA MET A 119 4.67 6.76 2.88
C MET A 119 5.86 7.43 3.58
N ILE A 120 5.78 8.75 3.80
CA ILE A 120 6.81 9.51 4.50
C ILE A 120 6.32 9.80 5.91
N HIS A 121 7.14 9.42 6.89
CA HIS A 121 6.92 9.88 8.25
C HIS A 121 7.25 11.36 8.33
N SER A 122 6.26 12.20 8.64
CA SER A 122 6.51 13.61 8.95
C SER A 122 7.37 13.74 10.21
N THR A 123 7.86 14.96 10.49
CA THR A 123 8.47 15.27 11.78
C THR A 123 7.55 14.83 12.93
N CYS A 124 8.14 14.28 13.99
CA CYS A 124 7.44 13.80 15.20
C CYS A 124 8.29 14.02 16.45
N GLY A 125 7.76 13.70 17.64
CA GLY A 125 8.46 13.93 18.91
C GLY A 125 8.30 15.38 19.36
N THR A 126 9.38 15.97 19.85
CA THR A 126 9.40 17.38 20.31
C THR A 126 9.00 18.36 19.19
N LEU A 127 9.33 18.04 17.94
CA LEU A 127 9.04 18.87 16.76
C LEU A 127 7.57 18.81 16.32
N ASN A 128 6.86 17.74 16.68
CA ASN A 128 5.42 17.61 16.44
C ASN A 128 4.79 16.66 17.47
N PRO A 129 4.30 17.19 18.60
CA PRO A 129 3.76 16.38 19.70
C PRO A 129 2.41 15.73 19.36
N PHE A 130 1.70 16.23 18.34
CA PHE A 130 0.39 15.73 17.93
C PHE A 130 0.47 14.54 16.94
N CYS A 131 1.67 14.08 16.61
CA CYS A 131 1.83 12.93 15.73
C CYS A 131 1.22 11.64 16.33
N PRO A 132 0.60 10.77 15.50
CA PRO A 132 0.06 9.49 15.98
C PRO A 132 1.10 8.59 16.65
N CYS A 133 2.38 8.70 16.28
CA CYS A 133 3.48 7.88 16.80
C CYS A 133 3.96 8.26 18.20
N THR A 134 3.64 9.47 18.68
CA THR A 134 3.97 9.98 20.03
C THR A 134 2.78 9.91 20.99
N ARG A 135 1.62 9.43 20.53
CA ARG A 135 0.41 9.36 21.37
C ARG A 135 0.64 8.44 22.58
N GLY A 136 0.68 9.04 23.77
CA GLY A 136 0.94 8.33 25.03
C GLY A 136 2.41 7.98 25.28
N ARG A 137 3.37 8.60 24.57
CA ARG A 137 4.82 8.40 24.76
C ARG A 137 5.58 9.72 24.70
N ILE A 138 6.66 9.83 25.48
CA ILE A 138 7.52 11.03 25.51
C ILE A 138 8.33 11.17 24.20
N SER A 139 8.59 10.05 23.50
CA SER A 139 9.30 10.03 22.23
C SER A 139 8.77 8.95 21.29
N CYS A 140 8.98 9.16 19.98
CA CYS A 140 8.68 8.16 18.96
C CYS A 140 9.67 6.98 19.10
N LYS A 141 9.18 5.73 19.11
CA LYS A 141 10.07 4.54 19.12
C LYS A 141 10.97 4.47 17.87
N ASN A 142 10.57 5.14 16.79
CA ASN A 142 11.36 5.31 15.59
C ASN A 142 12.03 6.70 15.58
N LEU A 143 12.75 7.03 16.66
CA LEU A 143 13.71 8.15 16.68
C LEU A 143 14.78 7.87 15.61
N ARG A 144 14.49 8.25 14.37
CA ARG A 144 15.45 8.38 13.30
C ARG A 144 15.20 9.75 12.70
N ASP A 145 16.06 10.67 13.08
CA ASP A 145 16.14 11.99 12.49
C ASP A 145 16.22 11.86 10.96
N MET A 146 15.31 12.53 10.28
CA MET A 146 15.25 12.72 8.83
C MET A 146 15.20 11.46 7.94
N GLY A 147 14.10 11.31 7.21
CA GLY A 147 14.16 10.77 5.84
C GLY A 147 14.16 9.25 5.67
N THR A 148 13.62 8.45 6.62
CA THR A 148 13.36 7.05 6.29
C THR A 148 12.12 6.95 5.39
N LEU A 149 12.35 6.79 4.10
CA LEU A 149 11.33 6.43 3.13
C LEU A 149 10.82 5.04 3.51
N TRP A 150 9.60 4.94 4.02
CA TRP A 150 8.92 3.67 3.96
C TRP A 150 8.71 3.41 2.48
N VAL A 151 9.28 2.31 1.97
CA VAL A 151 8.96 1.78 0.64
C VAL A 151 7.90 0.69 0.82
N PRO A 152 6.62 1.03 0.99
CA PRO A 152 5.61 0.08 0.60
C PRO A 152 5.78 -0.13 -0.90
N THR A 153 5.82 -1.38 -1.31
CA THR A 153 5.50 -1.80 -2.66
C THR A 153 4.01 -1.53 -2.93
N ASN A 154 3.60 -0.27 -2.84
CA ASN A 154 2.24 0.16 -3.09
C ASN A 154 2.14 0.50 -4.57
N LEU A 155 1.67 -0.48 -5.33
CA LEU A 155 0.95 -0.19 -6.54
C LEU A 155 -0.37 0.49 -6.15
N ASP A 156 -0.39 1.81 -6.14
CA ASP A 156 -1.59 2.58 -5.81
C ASP A 156 -2.61 2.48 -6.96
N ILE A 157 -3.76 1.89 -6.65
CA ILE A 157 -4.91 1.73 -7.56
C ILE A 157 -5.98 2.78 -7.24
N GLY A 158 -5.57 3.90 -6.64
CA GLY A 158 -6.39 5.08 -6.49
C GLY A 158 -6.28 6.02 -7.68
N ARG A 159 -6.98 5.72 -8.80
CA ARG A 159 -7.66 6.69 -9.68
C ARG A 159 -8.19 6.03 -10.96
N THR A 160 -9.48 5.73 -10.94
CA THR A 160 -10.43 6.07 -12.01
C THR A 160 -11.65 6.69 -11.36
#